data_AF-A0A3D4CRW9-F1
#
_entry.id   AF-A0A3D4CRW9-F1
#
_cell.length_a   1.000
_cell.length_b   1.000
_cell.length_c   1.000
_cell.angle_alpha   90.00
_cell.angle_beta   90.00
_cell.angle_gamma   90.00
#
_symmetry.space_group_name_H-M   'P 1'
#
loop_
_entity.id
_entity.type
_entity.pdbx_description
1 polymer ?
#
loop_
_entity_poly.entity_id
_entity_poly.type
_entity_poly.pdbx_seq_one_letter_code
_entity_poly.pdbx_strand_id
1 'polypeptide(L)'
;MLFLVCSPFLAKSHGEILKPGSNRVKLVHGEAREMLARLPEDYDPEKQYPVVFGFHGAGGPMEGYHRQLEPLVRDHGYISV
;
A
#
# COMPACT_ATOMS: atom_id res chain seq x y z
N MET A 1 -29.39 -11.57 -26.86
CA MET A 1 -28.53 -10.67 -26.07
C MET A 1 -28.44 -11.25 -24.66
N LEU A 2 -27.37 -11.99 -24.39
CA LEU A 2 -27.14 -12.67 -23.11
C LEU A 2 -26.45 -11.68 -22.17
N PHE A 3 -27.14 -11.21 -21.14
CA PHE A 3 -26.54 -10.41 -20.08
C PHE A 3 -25.77 -11.34 -19.15
N LEU A 4 -24.45 -11.43 -19.35
CA LEU A 4 -23.51 -11.94 -18.37
C LEU A 4 -23.40 -10.90 -17.25
N VAL A 5 -24.17 -11.10 -16.18
CA VAL A 5 -23.95 -10.37 -14.93
C VAL A 5 -22.66 -10.93 -14.34
N CYS A 6 -21.56 -10.20 -14.52
CA CYS A 6 -20.30 -10.50 -13.88
C CYS A 6 -20.47 -10.24 -12.38
N SER A 7 -20.77 -11.31 -11.61
CA SER A 7 -20.75 -11.24 -10.15
C SER A 7 -19.40 -10.70 -9.68
N PRO A 8 -19.33 -9.62 -8.89
CA PRO A 8 -18.11 -9.28 -8.20
C PRO A 8 -18.01 -10.28 -7.04
N PHE A 9 -17.45 -11.45 -7.29
CA PHE A 9 -16.76 -12.18 -6.23
C PHE A 9 -15.49 -11.38 -5.93
N LEU A 10 -15.67 -10.22 -5.29
CA LEU A 10 -14.63 -9.53 -4.55
C LEU A 10 -14.30 -10.49 -3.41
N ALA A 11 -13.36 -11.39 -3.66
CA ALA A 11 -12.70 -12.12 -2.60
C ALA A 11 -12.21 -11.07 -1.61
N LYS A 12 -12.89 -10.96 -0.47
CA LYS A 12 -12.49 -10.10 0.62
C LYS A 12 -11.23 -10.73 1.18
N SER A 13 -10.09 -10.38 0.60
CA SER A 13 -8.79 -10.76 1.14
C SER A 13 -8.76 -10.21 2.56
N HIS A 14 -8.61 -11.08 3.55
CA HIS A 14 -8.27 -10.68 4.91
C HIS A 14 -6.84 -10.12 4.89
N GLY A 15 -6.66 -8.93 4.30
CA GLY A 15 -5.44 -8.16 4.43
C GLY A 15 -5.32 -7.67 5.87
N GLU A 16 -4.10 -7.59 6.38
CA GLU A 16 -3.86 -6.94 7.66
C GLU A 16 -4.39 -5.50 7.61
N ILE A 17 -5.06 -5.09 8.68
CA ILE A 17 -5.51 -3.72 8.83
C ILE A 17 -4.26 -2.86 9.05
N LEU A 18 -3.98 -1.99 8.09
CA LEU A 18 -2.88 -1.01 8.18
C LEU A 18 -3.24 0.06 9.22
N LYS A 19 -2.22 0.53 9.94
CA LYS A 19 -2.32 1.58 10.95
C LYS A 19 -1.72 2.88 10.42
N PRO A 20 -2.11 4.05 10.97
CA PRO A 20 -1.37 5.29 10.73
C PRO A 20 0.13 5.10 10.95
N GLY A 21 0.96 5.78 10.16
CA GLY A 21 2.41 5.61 10.19
C GLY A 21 2.90 4.38 9.43
N SER A 22 4.06 3.83 9.83
CA SER A 22 4.75 2.76 9.09
C SER A 22 4.26 1.35 9.46
N ASN A 23 4.01 0.55 8.42
CA ASN A 23 3.54 -0.81 8.49
C ASN A 23 4.48 -1.71 7.68
N ARG A 24 4.84 -2.86 8.25
CA ARG A 24 5.58 -3.91 7.55
C ARG A 24 4.59 -4.96 7.10
N VAL A 25 4.35 -5.05 5.80
CA VAL A 25 3.31 -5.90 5.23
C VAL A 25 3.96 -7.09 4.55
N LYS A 26 3.46 -8.28 4.86
CA LYS A 26 3.86 -9.52 4.18
C LYS A 26 2.78 -9.92 3.20
N LEU A 27 3.16 -10.16 1.95
CA LEU A 27 2.26 -10.68 0.92
C LEU A 27 2.83 -11.96 0.33
N VAL A 28 1.93 -12.84 -0.10
CA VAL A 28 2.29 -14.07 -0.82
C VAL A 28 1.61 -14.00 -2.18
N HIS A 29 2.41 -13.96 -3.24
CA HIS A 29 1.92 -14.06 -4.61
C HIS A 29 2.92 -14.88 -5.42
N GLY A 30 2.72 -16.21 -5.42
CA GLY A 30 3.72 -17.20 -5.83
C GLY A 30 4.81 -17.35 -4.78
N GLU A 31 5.52 -16.25 -4.52
CA GLU A 31 6.58 -16.17 -3.52
C GLU A 31 6.20 -15.20 -2.39
N ALA A 32 6.77 -15.41 -1.21
CA ALA A 32 6.68 -14.45 -0.12
C ALA A 32 7.44 -13.16 -0.48
N ARG A 33 6.82 -12.02 -0.19
CA ARG A 33 7.41 -10.69 -0.31
C ARG A 33 7.10 -9.89 0.95
N GLU A 34 7.96 -8.93 1.20
CA GLU A 34 7.80 -7.96 2.28
C GLU A 34 7.86 -6.55 1.69
N MET A 35 7.00 -5.66 2.18
CA MET A 35 6.92 -4.27 1.76
C MET A 35 6.76 -3.35 2.97
N LEU A 36 7.11 -2.07 2.81
CA LEU A 36 6.90 -1.03 3.81
C LEU A 36 5.83 -0.06 3.35
N ALA A 37 4.64 -0.17 3.92
CA ALA A 37 3.56 0.79 3.68
C ALA A 37 3.60 1.90 4.74
N ARG A 38 3.43 3.16 4.35
CA ARG A 38 3.22 4.28 5.29
C ARG A 38 1.97 5.04 4.94
N LEU A 39 1.15 5.17 5.97
CA LEU A 39 -0.09 5.90 5.93
C LEU A 39 0.13 7.26 6.61
N PRO A 40 -0.65 8.30 6.25
CA PRO A 40 -0.69 9.54 7.00
C PRO A 40 -0.98 9.30 8.49
N GLU A 41 -0.47 10.17 9.37
CA GLU A 41 -0.68 10.06 10.82
C GLU A 41 -2.17 10.24 11.19
N ASP A 42 -2.92 10.96 10.37
CA ASP A 42 -4.35 11.21 10.47
C ASP A 42 -5.18 10.33 9.52
N TYR A 43 -4.68 9.15 9.16
CA TYR A 43 -5.35 8.24 8.23
C TYR A 43 -6.80 7.94 8.61
N ASP A 44 -7.70 8.29 7.69
CA ASP A 44 -9.13 7.98 7.68
C ASP A 44 -9.42 6.88 6.64
N PRO A 45 -9.89 5.68 7.03
CA PRO A 45 -10.18 4.58 6.11
C PRO A 45 -11.32 4.85 5.11
N GLU A 46 -12.15 5.87 5.34
CA GLU A 46 -13.25 6.24 4.44
C GLU A 46 -12.81 7.22 3.34
N LYS A 47 -11.60 7.79 3.45
CA LYS A 47 -11.02 8.70 2.47
C LYS A 47 -10.20 7.94 1.42
N GLN A 48 -10.26 8.40 0.17
CA GLN A 48 -9.38 7.93 -0.90
C GLN A 48 -8.05 8.68 -0.88
N TYR A 49 -6.94 7.95 -0.97
CA TYR A 49 -5.58 8.49 -1.01
C TYR A 49 -4.88 8.07 -2.30
N PRO A 50 -4.09 8.93 -2.94
CA PRO A 50 -3.17 8.50 -3.98
C PRO A 50 -2.11 7.57 -3.39
N VAL A 51 -1.75 6.53 -4.15
CA VAL A 51 -0.73 5.54 -3.74
C VAL A 51 0.51 5.71 -4.62
N VAL A 52 1.68 5.77 -4.00
CA VAL A 52 2.99 5.83 -4.69
C VAL A 52 3.83 4.61 -4.30
N PHE A 53 4.42 3.95 -5.30
CA PHE A 53 5.29 2.79 -5.10
C PHE A 53 6.76 3.16 -5.29
N GLY A 54 7.56 2.97 -4.25
CA GLY A 54 9.01 3.17 -4.27
C GLY A 54 9.75 1.86 -4.50
N PHE A 55 10.29 1.66 -5.71
CA PHE A 55 11.12 0.50 -6.00
C PHE A 55 12.60 0.82 -5.78
N HIS A 56 13.26 0.03 -4.93
CA HIS A 56 14.70 0.18 -4.74
C HIS A 56 15.50 -0.36 -5.94
N GLY A 57 16.65 0.24 -6.19
CA GLY A 57 17.62 -0.21 -7.21
C GLY A 57 18.51 -1.35 -6.73
N ALA A 58 19.68 -1.49 -7.37
CA ALA A 58 20.62 -2.62 -7.31
C ALA A 58 21.35 -2.86 -5.97
N GLY A 59 20.71 -2.60 -4.82
CA GLY A 59 21.26 -2.92 -3.49
C GLY A 59 20.83 -1.99 -2.36
N GLY A 60 20.07 -0.93 -2.65
CA GLY A 60 19.56 -0.04 -1.61
C GLY A 60 18.46 -0.71 -0.78
N PRO A 61 18.42 -0.52 0.56
CA PRO A 61 17.34 -1.07 1.37
C PRO A 61 16.02 -0.35 1.09
N MET A 62 14.90 -1.05 1.24
CA MET A 62 13.55 -0.48 1.08
C MET A 62 13.29 0.72 2.00
N GLU A 63 13.88 0.74 3.20
CA GLU A 63 13.79 1.86 4.14
C GLU A 63 14.35 3.17 3.56
N GLY A 64 15.30 3.09 2.62
CA GLY A 64 15.88 4.26 1.97
C GLY A 64 14.86 5.02 1.13
N TYR A 65 14.10 4.30 0.31
CA TYR A 65 13.05 4.88 -0.53
C TYR A 65 11.84 5.31 0.31
N HIS A 66 11.54 4.57 1.37
CA HIS A 66 10.50 4.94 2.31
C HIS A 66 10.74 6.31 2.96
N ARG A 67 12.00 6.65 3.26
CA ARG A 67 12.37 8.01 3.73
C ARG A 67 12.24 9.07 2.64
N GLN A 68 12.55 8.74 1.39
CA GLN A 68 12.47 9.69 0.28
C GLN A 68 11.01 10.07 -0.05
N LEU A 69 10.07 9.15 0.16
CA LEU A 69 8.64 9.37 -0.09
C LEU A 69 7.91 10.02 1.09
N GLU A 70 8.55 10.17 2.26
CA GLU A 70 7.93 10.71 3.47
C GLU A 70 7.25 12.08 3.27
N PRO A 71 7.83 13.05 2.52
CA PRO A 71 7.17 14.33 2.29
C PRO A 71 5.84 14.19 1.52
N LEU A 72 5.72 13.22 0.61
CA LEU A 72 4.44 12.96 -0.08
C LEU A 72 3.37 12.46 0.88
N VAL A 73 3.75 11.63 1.85
CA VAL A 73 2.82 11.13 2.86
C VAL A 73 2.41 12.24 3.81
N ARG A 74 3.39 12.93 4.40
CA ARG A 74 3.16 13.94 5.44
C ARG A 74 2.46 15.18 4.90
N ASP A 75 2.92 15.71 3.77
CA ASP A 75 2.53 17.05 3.31
C ASP A 75 1.44 17.00 2.22
N HIS A 76 1.25 15.84 1.58
CA HIS A 76 0.34 15.71 0.42
C HIS A 76 -0.69 14.58 0.56
N GLY A 77 -0.70 13.85 1.68
CA GLY A 77 -1.69 12.81 1.94
C GLY A 77 -1.58 11.63 0.96
N TYR A 78 -0.36 11.21 0.62
CA TYR A 78 -0.15 9.96 -0.11
C TYR A 78 -0.06 8.78 0.84
N ILE A 79 -0.36 7.58 0.32
CA ILE A 79 0.12 6.33 0.90
C ILE A 79 1.37 5.92 0.10
N SER A 80 2.50 5.72 0.79
CA SER A 80 3.72 5.22 0.15
C SER A 80 3.90 3.74 0.43
N VAL A 81 4.30 2.96 -0.58
CA VAL A 81 4.60 1.51 -0.50
C VAL A 81 5.98 1.22 -1.05
#